data_AF-A0A5C7LM82-F1
#
_entry.id   AF-A0A5C7LM82-F1
#
_cell.length_a   1.000
_cell.length_b   1.000
_cell.length_c   1.000
_cell.angle_alpha   90.00
_cell.angle_beta   90.00
_cell.angle_gamma   90.00
#
_symmetry.space_group_name_H-M   'P 1'
#
loop_
_entity.id
_entity.type
_entity.pdbx_description
1 polymer ?
#
loop_
_entity_poly.entity_id
_entity_poly.type
_entity_poly.pdbx_seq_one_letter_code
_entity_poly.pdbx_strand_id
1 'polypeptide(L)'
;MNTAIRLSTRRLAAAVVAAIAVLLGVGSTISAPSASAAPRTTLSSYLVPGSQLTIYHSDGSSSDCTAGPGVSFGEKRRGIITSGHCGEDGDKVYWVDDNGREHRVGDLFRPIDKMVNFVQYDFALVPVDSAMIDTPVAGKYNPTTYITGAEIANIVKSGSTIHLCSYGITSGERCGDPIIENTYGSYPRITSTFRSDHGDSGGPVYAKRTDGSAAIVGVLRGQENSTMNSVIVPIEPALDMYNVKLSISRR
;
A
#
# COMPACT_ATOMS: atom_id res chain seq x y z
N MET A 1 -52.84 27.23 -20.63
CA MET A 1 -52.75 28.40 -19.72
C MET A 1 -53.81 28.23 -18.64
N ASN A 2 -53.45 28.56 -17.40
CA ASN A 2 -54.25 28.52 -16.17
C ASN A 2 -54.59 27.15 -15.59
N THR A 3 -53.80 26.73 -14.60
CA THR A 3 -54.39 26.05 -13.44
C THR A 3 -53.70 26.58 -12.18
N ALA A 4 -54.44 27.42 -11.48
CA ALA A 4 -54.06 28.00 -10.21
C ALA A 4 -54.43 27.04 -9.07
N ILE A 5 -53.47 26.81 -8.16
CA ILE A 5 -53.56 27.08 -6.71
C ILE A 5 -54.87 26.63 -6.02
N ARG A 6 -54.80 25.72 -5.03
CA ARG A 6 -54.68 26.04 -3.58
C ARG A 6 -54.88 24.82 -2.65
N LEU A 7 -53.93 24.75 -1.71
CA LEU A 7 -54.00 24.39 -0.29
C LEU A 7 -54.59 23.06 0.20
N SER A 8 -53.66 22.31 0.78
CA SER A 8 -53.79 21.23 1.74
C SER A 8 -54.49 21.63 3.04
N THR A 9 -55.38 20.76 3.53
CA THR A 9 -55.66 20.62 4.96
C THR A 9 -55.94 19.16 5.31
N ARG A 10 -55.67 18.83 6.59
CA ARG A 10 -56.02 17.62 7.38
C ARG A 10 -54.81 16.68 7.58
N ARG A 11 -54.19 16.58 8.75
CA ARG A 11 -54.62 16.31 10.17
C ARG A 11 -54.17 14.89 10.53
N LEU A 12 -53.53 14.73 11.69
CA LEU A 12 -53.63 13.65 12.71
C LEU A 12 -52.35 13.71 13.57
N ALA A 13 -52.36 14.35 14.75
CA ALA A 13 -52.77 13.84 16.07
C ALA A 13 -51.83 12.72 16.57
N ALA A 14 -50.95 13.00 17.54
CA ALA A 14 -51.10 12.69 18.99
C ALA A 14 -50.50 11.29 19.28
N ALA A 15 -49.79 10.98 20.35
CA ALA A 15 -49.30 11.63 21.56
C ALA A 15 -48.25 10.65 22.13
N VAL A 16 -47.17 11.10 22.77
CA VAL A 16 -46.28 10.20 23.51
C VAL A 16 -46.34 10.57 24.99
N VAL A 17 -46.75 9.56 25.77
CA VAL A 17 -46.93 9.54 27.22
C VAL A 17 -45.58 9.69 27.90
N ALA A 18 -45.49 10.61 28.87
CA ALA A 18 -44.39 10.72 29.81
C ALA A 18 -44.73 9.97 31.10
N ALA A 19 -43.85 9.08 31.56
CA ALA A 19 -43.78 8.63 32.96
C ALA A 19 -42.38 8.06 33.30
N ILE A 20 -41.58 8.93 33.89
CA ILE A 20 -40.62 8.81 35.01
C ILE A 20 -40.14 7.41 35.43
N ALA A 21 -38.80 7.26 35.49
CA ALA A 21 -38.13 6.52 36.58
C ALA A 21 -36.83 7.25 36.97
N VAL A 22 -36.80 7.82 38.18
CA VAL A 22 -35.60 8.30 38.86
C VAL A 22 -35.03 7.13 39.64
N LEU A 23 -33.78 6.75 39.34
CA LEU A 23 -32.95 5.93 40.22
C LEU A 23 -31.52 6.47 40.18
N LEU A 24 -31.05 6.88 41.35
CA LEU A 24 -29.70 7.32 41.68
C LEU A 24 -28.71 6.20 41.35
N GLY A 25 -27.89 6.41 40.33
CA GLY A 25 -26.85 5.49 39.89
C GLY A 25 -25.51 6.21 39.81
N VAL A 26 -24.55 5.72 40.57
CA VAL A 26 -23.16 6.17 40.67
C VAL A 26 -22.56 6.43 39.29
N GLY A 27 -21.97 7.60 39.10
CA GLY A 27 -21.35 8.02 37.83
C GLY A 27 -20.14 7.17 37.48
N SER A 28 -20.39 6.06 36.79
CA SER A 28 -19.36 5.28 36.11
C SER A 28 -19.15 5.89 34.72
N THR A 29 -18.20 6.81 34.60
CA THR A 29 -17.68 7.22 33.29
C THR A 29 -16.95 6.02 32.69
N ILE A 30 -17.62 5.26 31.82
CA ILE A 30 -16.96 4.29 30.96
C ILE A 30 -16.15 5.11 29.95
N SER A 31 -14.90 5.40 30.30
CA SER A 31 -13.92 5.90 29.34
C SER A 31 -13.73 4.80 28.30
N ALA A 32 -14.28 5.00 27.10
CA ALA A 32 -13.87 4.19 25.95
C ALA A 32 -12.35 4.33 25.82
N PRO A 33 -11.59 3.22 25.71
CA PRO A 33 -10.16 3.33 25.47
C PRO A 33 -9.98 4.13 24.19
N SER A 34 -9.28 5.26 24.28
CA SER A 34 -8.80 5.96 23.10
C SER A 34 -8.00 4.95 22.29
N ALA A 35 -8.42 4.69 21.06
CA ALA A 35 -7.61 3.96 20.11
C ALA A 35 -6.33 4.78 19.92
N SER A 36 -5.29 4.44 20.69
CA SER A 36 -3.96 4.96 20.49
C SER A 36 -3.49 4.41 19.17
N ALA A 37 -3.59 5.21 18.11
CA ALA A 37 -2.86 4.93 16.89
C ALA A 37 -1.40 4.73 17.31
N ALA A 38 -0.84 3.56 16.99
CA ALA A 38 0.57 3.31 17.23
C ALA A 38 1.36 4.52 16.68
N PRO A 39 2.36 5.04 17.40
CA PRO A 39 3.16 6.15 16.91
C PRO A 39 3.62 5.79 15.50
N ARG A 40 3.31 6.63 14.50
CA ARG A 40 3.98 6.52 13.20
C ARG A 40 5.46 6.58 13.53
N THR A 41 6.16 5.47 13.35
CA THR A 41 7.62 5.45 13.39
C THR A 41 8.05 6.60 12.51
N THR A 42 8.80 7.58 13.04
CA THR A 42 9.25 8.74 12.27
C THR A 42 10.04 8.22 11.08
N LEU A 43 9.41 8.20 9.90
CA LEU A 43 9.98 7.68 8.67
C LEU A 43 10.88 8.76 8.08
N SER A 44 12.04 8.96 8.71
CA SER A 44 13.25 9.51 8.12
C SER A 44 13.16 10.93 7.54
N SER A 45 14.27 11.66 7.50
CA SER A 45 14.36 12.90 6.69
C SER A 45 14.43 12.60 5.17
N TYR A 46 14.21 11.35 4.78
CA TYR A 46 14.37 10.81 3.45
C TYR A 46 13.14 9.98 3.07
N LEU A 47 12.82 9.97 1.78
CA LEU A 47 11.92 9.01 1.18
C LEU A 47 12.48 7.59 1.39
N VAL A 48 11.67 6.69 1.95
CA VAL A 48 12.03 5.27 2.13
C VAL A 48 10.92 4.38 1.58
N PRO A 49 11.20 3.12 1.20
CA PRO A 49 10.15 2.16 0.93
C PRO A 49 9.20 2.04 2.14
N GLY A 50 7.92 2.33 1.95
CA GLY A 50 6.89 2.45 2.97
C GLY A 50 6.39 3.88 3.21
N SER A 51 7.07 4.91 2.68
CA SER A 51 6.62 6.30 2.77
C SER A 51 5.36 6.57 1.93
N GLN A 52 4.61 7.60 2.30
CA GLN A 52 3.46 8.07 1.51
C GLN A 52 3.90 8.77 0.24
N LEU A 53 3.26 8.41 -0.86
CA LEU A 53 3.29 9.11 -2.13
C LEU A 53 1.90 9.70 -2.41
N THR A 54 1.88 10.97 -2.75
CA THR A 54 0.69 11.61 -3.33
C THR A 54 0.99 11.88 -4.80
N ILE A 55 0.13 11.36 -5.67
CA ILE A 55 0.27 11.45 -7.12
C ILE A 55 -0.82 12.36 -7.66
N TYR A 56 -0.43 13.46 -8.29
CA TYR A 56 -1.34 14.42 -8.87
C TYR A 56 -1.55 14.16 -10.35
N HIS A 57 -2.83 14.04 -10.71
CA HIS A 57 -3.28 13.74 -12.07
C HIS A 57 -3.50 15.03 -12.88
N SER A 58 -3.49 14.89 -14.21
CA SER A 58 -3.70 16.01 -15.13
C SER A 58 -5.09 16.66 -15.02
N ASP A 59 -6.09 15.92 -14.53
CA ASP A 59 -7.46 16.40 -14.31
C ASP A 59 -7.66 17.15 -12.98
N GLY A 60 -6.59 17.26 -12.18
CA GLY A 60 -6.60 17.93 -10.87
C GLY A 60 -7.00 17.04 -9.71
N SER A 61 -7.33 15.77 -9.94
CA SER A 61 -7.49 14.78 -8.87
C SER A 61 -6.14 14.26 -8.37
N SER A 62 -6.15 13.49 -7.28
CA SER A 62 -4.96 12.84 -6.74
C SER A 62 -5.25 11.45 -6.21
N SER A 63 -4.22 10.61 -6.20
CA SER A 63 -4.21 9.33 -5.49
C SER A 63 -3.16 9.35 -4.39
N ASP A 64 -3.43 8.62 -3.31
CA ASP A 64 -2.43 8.30 -2.30
C ASP A 64 -2.02 6.84 -2.45
N CYS A 65 -0.71 6.62 -2.50
CA CYS A 65 -0.09 5.31 -2.58
C CYS A 65 1.11 5.24 -1.65
N THR A 66 1.72 4.06 -1.57
CA THR A 66 2.92 3.80 -0.78
C THR A 66 4.13 3.62 -1.70
N ALA A 67 5.28 4.18 -1.30
CA ALA A 67 6.55 3.97 -1.97
C ALA A 67 7.00 2.52 -1.78
N GLY A 68 7.26 1.80 -2.87
CA GLY A 68 7.78 0.43 -2.82
C GLY A 68 9.30 0.37 -2.79
N PRO A 69 9.90 -0.78 -3.15
CA PRO A 69 11.34 -1.00 -3.07
C PRO A 69 12.15 0.01 -3.88
N GLY A 70 13.27 0.45 -3.32
CA GLY A 70 14.24 1.30 -4.02
C GLY A 70 14.97 0.54 -5.11
N VAL A 71 15.27 1.21 -6.21
CA VAL A 71 16.03 0.70 -7.37
C VAL A 71 17.13 1.66 -7.79
N SER A 72 18.05 1.19 -8.63
CA SER A 72 19.21 1.91 -9.12
C SER A 72 19.38 1.76 -10.63
N PHE A 73 19.76 2.85 -11.29
CA PHE A 73 20.09 2.94 -12.72
C PHE A 73 21.59 3.13 -12.90
N GLY A 74 22.38 2.25 -12.29
CA GLY A 74 23.83 2.44 -12.08
C GLY A 74 24.13 3.15 -10.76
N GLU A 75 25.32 3.72 -10.61
CA GLU A 75 25.81 4.20 -9.30
C GLU A 75 25.16 5.49 -8.80
N LYS A 76 24.74 6.40 -9.70
CA LYS A 76 24.35 7.78 -9.34
C LYS A 76 22.87 8.11 -9.50
N ARG A 77 22.08 7.16 -10.00
CA ARG A 77 20.65 7.39 -10.28
C ARG A 77 19.83 6.35 -9.54
N ARG A 78 18.81 6.82 -8.85
CA ARG A 78 17.93 5.99 -8.03
C ARG A 78 16.48 6.17 -8.45
N GLY A 79 15.65 5.25 -8.00
CA GLY A 79 14.21 5.32 -8.15
C GLY A 79 13.54 4.49 -7.07
N ILE A 80 12.21 4.54 -7.06
CA ILE A 80 11.36 3.59 -6.35
C ILE A 80 10.44 2.90 -7.34
N ILE A 81 10.10 1.66 -7.07
CA ILE A 81 8.96 1.00 -7.70
C ILE A 81 7.72 1.31 -6.85
N THR A 82 6.59 1.60 -7.48
CA THR A 82 5.27 1.67 -6.83
C THR A 82 4.26 0.92 -7.71
N SER A 83 2.96 0.98 -7.39
CA SER A 83 1.92 0.35 -8.21
C SER A 83 1.63 1.18 -9.47
N GLY A 84 1.32 0.50 -10.56
CA GLY A 84 1.00 1.13 -11.85
C GLY A 84 -0.36 1.81 -11.83
N HIS A 85 -1.35 1.20 -11.17
CA HIS A 85 -2.69 1.79 -11.06
C HIS A 85 -2.77 3.05 -10.19
N CYS A 86 -1.66 3.45 -9.55
CA CYS A 86 -1.62 4.69 -8.77
C CYS A 86 -1.72 5.94 -9.64
N GLY A 87 -1.42 5.87 -10.94
CA GLY A 87 -1.56 7.02 -11.83
C GLY A 87 -1.20 6.73 -13.28
N GLU A 88 -1.08 7.79 -14.05
CA GLU A 88 -0.75 7.77 -15.47
C GLU A 88 0.70 8.23 -15.73
N ASP A 89 1.20 7.92 -16.93
CA ASP A 89 2.55 8.31 -17.33
C ASP A 89 2.68 9.84 -17.32
N GLY A 90 3.68 10.36 -16.58
CA GLY A 90 3.93 11.79 -16.43
C GLY A 90 3.21 12.47 -15.26
N ASP A 91 2.39 11.75 -14.49
CA ASP A 91 1.77 12.30 -13.28
C ASP A 91 2.83 12.69 -12.24
N LYS A 92 2.58 13.79 -11.51
CA LYS A 92 3.56 14.35 -10.58
C LYS A 92 3.52 13.62 -9.26
N VAL A 93 4.67 13.13 -8.80
CA VAL A 93 4.79 12.37 -7.55
C VAL A 93 5.43 13.22 -6.46
N TYR A 94 4.76 13.26 -5.30
CA TYR A 94 5.21 13.93 -4.10
C TYR A 94 5.35 12.92 -2.96
N TRP A 95 6.39 13.07 -2.16
CA TRP A 95 6.55 12.35 -0.90
C TRP A 95 6.00 13.22 0.23
N VAL A 96 5.18 12.63 1.11
CA VAL A 96 4.70 13.28 2.32
C VAL A 96 5.59 12.91 3.50
N ASP A 97 6.28 13.90 4.08
CA ASP A 97 7.14 13.69 5.24
C ASP A 97 6.34 13.51 6.54
N ASP A 98 7.03 13.18 7.63
CA ASP A 98 6.41 12.97 8.95
C ASP A 98 5.68 14.20 9.50
N ASN A 99 5.99 15.40 9.01
CA ASN A 99 5.32 16.65 9.37
C ASN A 99 4.13 16.97 8.46
N GLY A 100 3.80 16.07 7.52
CA GLY A 100 2.74 16.27 6.54
C GLY A 100 3.11 17.22 5.41
N ARG A 101 4.40 17.51 5.21
CA ARG A 101 4.84 18.37 4.10
C ARG A 101 5.09 17.54 2.85
N GLU A 102 4.65 18.07 1.72
CA GLU A 102 4.89 17.48 0.42
C GLU A 102 6.21 17.96 -0.17
N HIS A 103 7.00 17.00 -0.65
CA HIS A 103 8.26 17.21 -1.35
C HIS A 103 8.14 16.62 -2.75
N ARG A 104 8.35 17.43 -3.79
CA ARG A 104 8.31 16.89 -5.16
C ARG A 104 9.45 15.91 -5.37
N VAL A 105 9.13 14.68 -5.75
CA VAL A 105 10.07 13.58 -5.94
C VAL A 105 10.46 13.44 -7.40
N GLY A 106 9.47 13.46 -8.29
CA GLY A 106 9.64 13.18 -9.71
C GLY A 106 8.30 13.02 -10.40
N ASP A 107 8.31 12.32 -11.53
CA ASP A 107 7.12 11.99 -12.31
C ASP A 107 6.99 10.47 -12.41
N LEU A 108 5.75 9.99 -12.46
CA LEU A 108 5.44 8.57 -12.63
C LEU A 108 5.84 8.15 -14.05
N PHE A 109 6.65 7.09 -14.16
CA PHE A 109 7.23 6.64 -15.41
C PHE A 109 6.72 5.26 -15.78
N ARG A 110 6.09 5.19 -16.96
CA ARG A 110 5.59 3.99 -17.64
C ARG A 110 4.83 3.05 -16.70
N PRO A 111 3.74 3.53 -16.05
CA PRO A 111 2.89 2.66 -15.24
C PRO A 111 2.30 1.52 -16.09
N ILE A 112 2.20 0.35 -15.48
CA ILE A 112 1.55 -0.84 -16.04
C ILE A 112 0.55 -1.33 -15.00
N ASP A 113 -0.73 -1.43 -15.36
CA ASP A 113 -1.73 -2.20 -14.63
C ASP A 113 -2.52 -3.07 -15.62
N LYS A 114 -2.21 -4.36 -15.67
CA LYS A 114 -2.91 -5.32 -16.53
C LYS A 114 -2.70 -6.76 -16.08
N MET A 115 -3.66 -7.60 -16.41
CA MET A 115 -3.54 -9.05 -16.28
C MET A 115 -3.26 -9.68 -17.66
N VAL A 116 -2.20 -10.49 -17.76
CA VAL A 116 -1.84 -11.23 -18.98
C VAL A 116 -1.63 -12.69 -18.63
N ASN A 117 -2.38 -13.60 -19.26
CA ASN A 117 -2.31 -15.04 -18.98
C ASN A 117 -2.37 -15.37 -17.49
N PHE A 118 -3.31 -14.74 -16.75
CA PHE A 118 -3.48 -14.85 -15.29
C PHE A 118 -2.33 -14.34 -14.42
N VAL A 119 -1.33 -13.70 -15.02
CA VAL A 119 -0.26 -13.00 -14.30
C VAL A 119 -0.68 -11.54 -14.15
N GLN A 120 -0.67 -11.04 -12.92
CA GLN A 120 -0.94 -9.64 -12.62
C GLN A 120 0.36 -8.83 -12.74
N TYR A 121 0.35 -7.85 -13.64
CA TYR A 121 1.36 -6.80 -13.71
C TYR A 121 0.72 -5.54 -13.14
N ASP A 122 1.30 -4.99 -12.09
CA ASP A 122 0.88 -3.71 -11.53
C ASP A 122 2.08 -3.02 -10.89
N PHE A 123 2.80 -2.22 -11.68
CA PHE A 123 3.97 -1.48 -11.22
C PHE A 123 4.23 -0.23 -12.07
N ALA A 124 4.86 0.75 -11.45
CA ALA A 124 5.41 1.95 -12.07
C ALA A 124 6.79 2.25 -11.48
N LEU A 125 7.58 3.02 -12.22
CA LEU A 125 8.86 3.54 -11.76
C LEU A 125 8.71 5.04 -11.43
N VAL A 126 9.29 5.47 -10.32
CA VAL A 126 9.50 6.90 -10.05
C VAL A 126 11.00 7.13 -9.94
N PRO A 127 11.64 7.74 -10.95
CA PRO A 127 13.02 8.20 -10.83
C PRO A 127 13.11 9.26 -9.73
N VAL A 128 14.11 9.15 -8.85
CA VAL A 128 14.28 10.06 -7.71
C VAL A 128 15.72 10.55 -7.62
N ASP A 129 15.91 11.74 -7.06
CA ASP A 129 17.25 12.16 -6.67
C ASP A 129 17.80 11.22 -5.59
N SER A 130 19.03 10.72 -5.79
CA SER A 130 19.72 9.87 -4.84
C SER A 130 19.84 10.48 -3.44
N ALA A 131 19.88 11.81 -3.32
CA ALA A 131 19.95 12.52 -2.05
C ALA A 131 18.62 12.52 -1.27
N MET A 132 17.51 12.18 -1.92
CA MET A 132 16.19 12.16 -1.29
C MET A 132 15.79 10.79 -0.75
N ILE A 133 16.47 9.71 -1.15
CA ILE A 133 16.04 8.33 -0.89
C ILE A 133 17.03 7.54 -0.03
N ASP A 134 16.49 6.80 0.94
CA ASP A 134 17.21 5.78 1.69
C ASP A 134 16.62 4.37 1.43
N THR A 135 17.39 3.35 1.80
CA THR A 135 17.17 1.94 1.44
C THR A 135 16.34 1.08 2.41
N PRO A 136 16.29 1.34 3.73
CA PRO A 136 15.57 0.45 4.65
C PRO A 136 14.07 0.34 4.29
N VAL A 137 13.56 -0.89 4.19
CA VAL A 137 12.12 -1.11 3.98
C VAL A 137 11.35 -0.91 5.27
N ALA A 138 10.18 -0.27 5.15
CA ALA A 138 9.39 0.22 6.28
C ALA A 138 10.20 1.13 7.23
N GLY A 139 11.26 1.77 6.73
CA GLY A 139 12.21 2.55 7.54
C GLY A 139 12.97 1.73 8.59
N LYS A 140 12.94 0.40 8.51
CA LYS A 140 13.38 -0.48 9.61
C LYS A 140 14.32 -1.61 9.18
N TYR A 141 14.02 -2.30 8.08
CA TYR A 141 14.76 -3.51 7.72
C TYR A 141 15.68 -3.26 6.53
N ASN A 142 16.94 -3.67 6.67
CA ASN A 142 17.92 -3.50 5.60
C ASN A 142 17.68 -4.54 4.49
N PRO A 143 17.32 -4.13 3.26
CA PRO A 143 17.14 -5.09 2.17
C PRO A 143 18.51 -5.64 1.76
N THR A 144 18.73 -6.94 1.90
CA THR A 144 20.05 -7.57 1.60
C THR A 144 20.02 -8.47 0.37
N THR A 145 18.82 -8.85 -0.07
CA THR A 145 18.58 -9.69 -1.24
C THR A 145 17.13 -9.52 -1.70
N TYR A 146 16.73 -10.25 -2.73
CA TYR A 146 15.34 -10.45 -3.09
C TYR A 146 15.03 -11.94 -3.29
N ILE A 147 13.75 -12.30 -3.23
CA ILE A 147 13.24 -13.64 -3.51
C ILE A 147 12.26 -13.50 -4.66
N THR A 148 12.49 -14.26 -5.72
CA THR A 148 11.64 -14.29 -6.91
C THR A 148 10.28 -14.90 -6.61
N GLY A 149 9.27 -14.57 -7.41
CA GLY A 149 7.97 -15.22 -7.32
C GLY A 149 8.07 -16.74 -7.50
N ALA A 150 8.95 -17.20 -8.40
CA ALA A 150 9.21 -18.63 -8.62
C ALA A 150 9.82 -19.31 -7.38
N GLU A 151 10.74 -18.66 -6.68
CA GLU A 151 11.29 -19.16 -5.41
C GLU A 151 10.21 -19.23 -4.33
N ILE A 152 9.34 -18.22 -4.21
CA ILE A 152 8.19 -18.26 -3.29
C ILE A 152 7.29 -19.47 -3.63
N ALA A 153 6.97 -19.67 -4.90
CA ALA A 153 6.15 -20.79 -5.33
C ALA A 153 6.78 -22.15 -5.00
N ASN A 154 8.10 -22.28 -5.17
CA ASN A 154 8.83 -23.49 -4.82
C ASN A 154 8.85 -23.75 -3.30
N ILE A 155 9.06 -22.71 -2.48
CA ILE A 155 9.02 -22.81 -1.01
C ILE A 155 7.65 -23.31 -0.53
N VAL A 156 6.57 -22.72 -1.05
CA VAL A 156 5.21 -23.13 -0.69
C VAL A 156 4.93 -24.56 -1.14
N LYS A 157 5.34 -24.93 -2.36
CA LYS A 157 5.14 -26.28 -2.91
C LYS A 157 5.92 -27.36 -2.15
N SER A 158 7.09 -27.04 -1.59
CA SER A 158 7.87 -27.98 -0.77
C SER A 158 7.32 -28.15 0.65
N GLY A 159 6.24 -27.44 1.01
CA GLY A 159 5.68 -27.43 2.36
C GLY A 159 6.54 -26.66 3.37
N SER A 160 7.51 -25.87 2.90
CA SER A 160 8.32 -24.99 3.75
C SER A 160 7.56 -23.71 4.05
N THR A 161 7.81 -23.10 5.20
CA THR A 161 7.12 -21.88 5.63
C THR A 161 7.94 -20.64 5.28
N ILE A 162 7.27 -19.63 4.77
CA ILE A 162 7.79 -18.27 4.63
C ILE A 162 6.66 -17.30 4.94
N HIS A 163 6.95 -16.27 5.72
CA HIS A 163 5.99 -15.20 6.00
C HIS A 163 6.36 -13.97 5.18
N LEU A 164 5.38 -13.46 4.45
CA LEU A 164 5.51 -12.22 3.70
C LEU A 164 4.87 -11.10 4.50
N CYS A 165 5.59 -9.99 4.58
CA CYS A 165 5.10 -8.75 5.14
C CYS A 165 4.97 -7.69 4.06
N SER A 166 3.99 -6.83 4.20
CA SER A 166 3.89 -5.55 3.48
C SER A 166 3.89 -4.41 4.48
N TYR A 167 4.32 -3.23 4.04
CA TYR A 167 4.07 -1.99 4.76
C TYR A 167 3.31 -1.03 3.85
N GLY A 168 2.15 -0.56 4.30
CA GLY A 168 1.37 0.45 3.63
C GLY A 168 1.03 1.61 4.56
N ILE A 169 0.80 2.79 4.00
CA ILE A 169 0.55 4.01 4.79
C ILE A 169 -0.76 3.97 5.58
N THR A 170 -1.71 3.14 5.17
CA THR A 170 -3.03 3.02 5.79
C THR A 170 -3.02 1.91 6.82
N SER A 171 -2.54 0.73 6.45
CA SER A 171 -2.61 -0.44 7.34
C SER A 171 -1.36 -0.69 8.17
N GLY A 172 -0.24 0.00 7.88
CA GLY A 172 1.06 -0.20 8.53
C GLY A 172 1.72 -1.52 8.11
N GLU A 173 2.58 -2.08 8.98
CA GLU A 173 3.16 -3.39 8.73
C GLU A 173 2.12 -4.51 8.93
N ARG A 174 1.89 -5.32 7.90
CA ARG A 174 1.01 -6.49 7.93
C ARG A 174 1.74 -7.70 7.39
N CYS A 175 1.60 -8.85 8.03
CA CYS A 175 2.26 -10.08 7.63
C CYS A 175 1.28 -11.24 7.52
N GLY A 176 1.57 -12.16 6.61
CA GLY A 176 0.74 -13.32 6.31
C GLY A 176 1.49 -14.36 5.51
N ASP A 177 0.81 -15.48 5.28
CA ASP A 177 1.33 -16.58 4.49
C ASP A 177 1.06 -16.34 3.01
N PRO A 178 2.01 -16.65 2.11
CA PRO A 178 1.75 -16.59 0.68
C PRO A 178 0.85 -17.75 0.25
N ILE A 179 -0.05 -17.45 -0.69
CA ILE A 179 -0.90 -18.39 -1.39
C ILE A 179 -0.54 -18.30 -2.87
N ILE A 180 -0.29 -19.46 -3.48
CA ILE A 180 0.08 -19.58 -4.88
C ILE A 180 -1.14 -20.09 -5.63
N GLU A 181 -1.74 -19.23 -6.43
CA GLU A 181 -3.01 -19.55 -7.09
C GLU A 181 -2.81 -20.01 -8.52
N ASN A 182 -1.76 -19.50 -9.17
CA ASN A 182 -1.45 -19.87 -10.54
C ASN A 182 0.05 -19.78 -10.81
N THR A 183 0.57 -20.73 -11.60
CA THR A 183 1.95 -20.79 -12.08
C THR A 183 2.04 -20.80 -13.62
N TYR A 184 0.93 -20.59 -14.33
CA TYR A 184 0.89 -20.42 -15.78
C TYR A 184 1.52 -19.07 -16.16
N GLY A 185 2.52 -19.10 -17.05
CA GLY A 185 3.27 -17.91 -17.48
C GLY A 185 4.66 -17.81 -16.84
N SER A 186 5.32 -16.67 -17.05
CA SER A 186 6.70 -16.45 -16.56
C SER A 186 6.78 -16.14 -15.07
N TYR A 187 5.67 -15.70 -14.44
CA TYR A 187 5.61 -15.30 -13.05
C TYR A 187 4.34 -15.86 -12.38
N PRO A 188 4.42 -16.38 -11.15
CA PRO A 188 3.23 -16.89 -10.47
C PRO A 188 2.33 -15.76 -9.98
N ARG A 189 1.02 -16.04 -9.89
CA ARG A 189 0.10 -15.19 -9.12
C ARG A 189 0.25 -15.51 -7.65
N ILE A 190 0.67 -14.51 -6.88
CA ILE A 190 0.90 -14.61 -5.44
C ILE A 190 -0.14 -13.72 -4.74
N THR A 191 -0.90 -14.32 -3.83
CA THR A 191 -1.68 -13.58 -2.84
C THR A 191 -1.14 -13.87 -1.45
N SER A 192 -1.55 -13.11 -0.44
CA SER A 192 -1.20 -13.39 0.95
C SER A 192 -2.38 -13.16 1.88
N THR A 193 -2.41 -13.91 2.98
CA THR A 193 -3.49 -13.90 3.97
C THR A 193 -3.58 -12.60 4.77
N PHE A 194 -2.60 -11.70 4.68
CA PHE A 194 -2.72 -10.38 5.28
C PHE A 194 -3.68 -9.49 4.49
N ARG A 195 -4.36 -8.58 5.20
CA ARG A 195 -5.25 -7.58 4.61
C ARG A 195 -4.51 -6.27 4.39
N SER A 196 -4.83 -5.62 3.28
CA SER A 196 -4.42 -4.26 2.93
C SER A 196 -5.66 -3.39 2.71
N ASP A 197 -5.48 -2.08 2.67
CA ASP A 197 -6.54 -1.10 2.45
C ASP A 197 -6.10 -0.06 1.39
N HIS A 198 -7.03 0.79 0.96
CA HIS A 198 -6.76 1.90 0.06
C HIS A 198 -5.62 2.76 0.60
N GLY A 199 -4.65 3.09 -0.27
CA GLY A 199 -3.40 3.78 0.08
C GLY A 199 -2.19 2.87 0.24
N ASP A 200 -2.39 1.59 0.55
CA ASP A 200 -1.27 0.64 0.71
C ASP A 200 -0.66 0.19 -0.63
N SER A 201 -1.36 0.45 -1.74
CA SER A 201 -0.89 0.17 -3.11
C SER A 201 0.53 0.68 -3.35
N GLY A 202 1.36 -0.13 -3.98
CA GLY A 202 2.77 0.13 -4.21
C GLY A 202 3.70 -0.19 -3.05
N GLY A 203 3.17 -0.43 -1.83
CA GLY A 203 3.98 -0.70 -0.65
C GLY A 203 4.91 -1.91 -0.81
N PRO A 204 6.11 -1.91 -0.18
CA PRO A 204 7.08 -2.97 -0.37
C PRO A 204 6.58 -4.26 0.26
N VAL A 205 6.71 -5.37 -0.47
CA VAL A 205 6.49 -6.72 0.05
C VAL A 205 7.83 -7.40 0.27
N TYR A 206 8.02 -7.97 1.46
CA TYR A 206 9.32 -8.49 1.89
C TYR A 206 9.19 -9.63 2.92
N ALA A 207 10.21 -10.49 2.97
CA ALA A 207 10.38 -11.48 4.02
C ALA A 207 11.39 -10.96 5.05
N LYS A 208 10.97 -10.87 6.32
CA LYS A 208 11.82 -10.41 7.42
C LYS A 208 12.78 -11.50 7.89
N ARG A 209 13.96 -11.09 8.37
CA ARG A 209 14.89 -11.95 9.10
C ARG A 209 15.08 -11.44 10.52
N THR A 210 15.46 -12.34 11.42
CA THR A 210 15.69 -12.04 12.84
C THR A 210 16.88 -11.10 13.08
N ASP A 211 17.80 -11.01 12.12
CA ASP A 211 18.97 -10.13 12.16
C ASP A 211 18.68 -8.68 11.72
N GLY A 212 17.40 -8.32 11.52
CA GLY A 212 16.99 -6.99 11.07
C GLY A 212 17.15 -6.76 9.56
N SER A 213 17.59 -7.76 8.80
CA SER A 213 17.57 -7.70 7.34
C SER A 213 16.23 -8.16 6.76
N ALA A 214 15.98 -7.81 5.50
CA ALA A 214 14.84 -8.28 4.73
C ALA A 214 15.27 -8.80 3.36
N ALA A 215 14.46 -9.68 2.79
CA ALA A 215 14.48 -10.00 1.37
C ALA A 215 13.28 -9.36 0.69
N ILE A 216 13.50 -8.58 -0.36
CA ILE A 216 12.42 -8.00 -1.17
C ILE A 216 11.73 -9.10 -1.96
N VAL A 217 10.41 -9.03 -2.09
CA VAL A 217 9.62 -9.93 -2.92
C VAL A 217 8.95 -9.16 -4.05
N GLY A 218 8.44 -7.97 -3.78
CA GLY A 218 7.56 -7.30 -4.72
C GLY A 218 7.00 -5.98 -4.22
N VAL A 219 5.92 -5.58 -4.88
CA VAL A 219 5.04 -4.50 -4.45
C VAL A 219 3.63 -5.03 -4.22
N LEU A 220 2.92 -4.38 -3.30
CA LEU A 220 1.53 -4.67 -3.00
C LEU A 220 0.64 -4.01 -4.04
N ARG A 221 -0.21 -4.78 -4.73
CA ARG A 221 -1.26 -4.19 -5.58
C ARG A 221 -2.46 -3.71 -4.76
N GLY A 222 -2.76 -4.39 -3.66
CA GLY A 222 -3.96 -4.16 -2.85
C GLY A 222 -4.76 -5.44 -2.68
N GLN A 223 -6.00 -5.32 -2.23
CA GLN A 223 -6.81 -6.45 -1.83
C GLN A 223 -7.65 -7.03 -2.98
N GLU A 224 -7.81 -8.35 -2.98
CA GLU A 224 -8.80 -9.03 -3.82
C GLU A 224 -10.16 -9.07 -3.11
N ASN A 225 -11.20 -8.55 -3.77
CA ASN A 225 -12.53 -8.38 -3.17
C ASN A 225 -13.21 -9.70 -2.76
N SER A 226 -12.92 -10.82 -3.43
CA SER A 226 -13.59 -12.10 -3.18
C SER A 226 -13.01 -12.87 -2.00
N THR A 227 -11.68 -12.86 -1.85
CA THR A 227 -10.96 -13.63 -0.83
C THR A 227 -10.53 -12.78 0.36
N MET A 228 -10.52 -11.45 0.19
CA MET A 228 -9.90 -10.50 1.11
C MET A 228 -8.39 -10.72 1.28
N ASN A 229 -7.74 -11.50 0.40
CA ASN A 229 -6.29 -11.65 0.39
C ASN A 229 -5.64 -10.46 -0.32
N SER A 230 -4.42 -10.12 0.08
CA SER A 230 -3.64 -9.09 -0.60
C SER A 230 -2.89 -9.67 -1.79
N VAL A 231 -2.99 -9.01 -2.95
CA VAL A 231 -2.31 -9.39 -4.19
C VAL A 231 -0.91 -8.82 -4.20
N ILE A 232 0.08 -9.69 -4.43
CA ILE A 232 1.49 -9.33 -4.49
C ILE A 232 1.94 -9.40 -5.96
N VAL A 233 2.57 -8.33 -6.42
CA VAL A 233 3.22 -8.29 -7.73
C VAL A 233 4.70 -8.58 -7.51
N PRO A 234 5.24 -9.70 -8.03
CA PRO A 234 6.67 -10.00 -7.96
C PRO A 234 7.50 -8.83 -8.52
N ILE A 235 8.70 -8.62 -7.99
CA ILE A 235 9.52 -7.45 -8.35
C ILE A 235 10.19 -7.59 -9.72
N GLU A 236 10.48 -8.82 -10.14
CA GLU A 236 11.29 -9.15 -11.33
C GLU A 236 10.80 -8.52 -12.62
N PRO A 237 9.48 -8.55 -12.95
CA PRO A 237 8.98 -7.91 -14.16
C PRO A 237 9.31 -6.41 -14.25
N ALA A 238 9.30 -5.71 -13.11
CA ALA A 238 9.62 -4.29 -13.07
C ALA A 238 11.13 -4.07 -13.28
N LEU A 239 11.98 -4.91 -12.66
CA LEU A 239 13.43 -4.83 -12.84
C LEU A 239 13.83 -5.05 -14.30
N ASP A 240 13.23 -6.06 -14.94
CA ASP A 240 13.48 -6.39 -16.34
C ASP A 240 12.97 -5.30 -17.28
N MET A 241 11.72 -4.84 -17.09
CA MET A 241 11.09 -3.86 -17.97
C MET A 241 11.81 -2.51 -17.95
N TYR A 242 12.23 -2.05 -16.77
CA TYR A 242 12.91 -0.76 -16.63
C TYR A 242 14.43 -0.87 -16.74
N ASN A 243 14.98 -2.08 -16.83
CA ASN A 243 16.42 -2.36 -16.82
C ASN A 243 17.12 -1.71 -15.61
N VAL A 244 16.59 -1.99 -14.41
CA VAL A 244 17.07 -1.45 -13.13
C VAL A 244 17.46 -2.58 -12.18
N LYS A 245 18.26 -2.24 -11.17
CA LYS A 245 18.66 -3.17 -10.11
C LYS A 245 18.08 -2.75 -8.77
N LEU A 246 17.61 -3.70 -7.97
CA LEU A 246 17.20 -3.42 -6.59
C LEU A 246 18.33 -2.77 -5.79
N SER A 247 17.99 -1.73 -5.04
CA SER A 247 18.88 -1.11 -4.07
C SER A 247 18.92 -1.96 -2.81
N ILE A 248 19.91 -2.84 -2.72
CA ILE A 248 20.18 -3.67 -1.54
C ILE A 248 21.41 -3.15 -0.79
N SER A 249 21.37 -3.21 0.54
CA SER A 249 22.50 -2.96 1.42
C SER A 249 23.53 -4.08 1.26
N ARG A 250 24.75 -3.73 0.84
CA ARG A 250 25.88 -4.68 0.88
C ARG A 250 26.32 -4.83 2.33
N ARG A 251 26.49 -6.08 2.78
CA ARG A 251 27.16 -6.40 4.05
C ARG A 251 28.65 -6.12 3.94
#